data_AF-A0A1I6BK70-F1
#
_entry.id   AF-A0A1I6BK70-F1
#
_cell.length_a   1.000
_cell.length_b   1.000
_cell.length_c   1.000
_cell.angle_alpha   90.00
_cell.angle_beta   90.00
_cell.angle_gamma   90.00
#
_symmetry.space_group_name_H-M   'P 1'
#
loop_
_entity.id
_entity.type
_entity.pdbx_description
1 polymer ?
#
loop_
_entity_poly.entity_id
_entity_poly.type
_entity_poly.pdbx_seq_one_letter_code
_entity_poly.pdbx_strand_id
1 'polypeptide(L)'
;MEYPEAVQRLLNHANLPSAGVPETEGLLQALAREPVPGPAVARQLADVVACYEALNRHLNGPVPSERSWASKAAAPLDRALAYAVSTLFCGCWQHLGPGPAAELVEPAAYAARRAVAHTVELGWNFVLASDYDSIAQEISYYYSWE
;
A
#
# COMPACT_ATOMS: atom_id res chain seq x y z
N MET A 1 0.44 13.50 -8.16
CA MET A 1 -0.72 12.60 -8.23
C MET A 1 -1.84 13.23 -7.43
N GLU A 2 -3.01 13.34 -8.02
CA GLU A 2 -4.20 13.88 -7.37
C GLU A 2 -4.98 12.79 -6.61
N TYR A 3 -5.82 13.18 -5.65
CA TYR A 3 -6.58 12.24 -4.83
C TYR A 3 -7.44 11.24 -5.63
N PRO A 4 -8.25 11.66 -6.62
CA PRO A 4 -9.04 10.70 -7.39
C PRO A 4 -8.19 9.68 -8.15
N GLU A 5 -7.04 10.12 -8.67
CA GLU A 5 -6.09 9.24 -9.37
C GLU A 5 -5.48 8.20 -8.41
N ALA A 6 -5.08 8.64 -7.20
CA ALA A 6 -4.57 7.75 -6.16
C ALA A 6 -5.59 6.67 -5.77
N VAL A 7 -6.87 7.04 -5.62
CA VAL A 7 -7.93 6.06 -5.32
C VAL A 7 -8.09 5.04 -6.45
N GLN A 8 -8.09 5.49 -7.72
CA GLN A 8 -8.20 4.56 -8.85
C GLN A 8 -7.00 3.61 -8.96
N ARG A 9 -5.78 4.10 -8.71
CA ARG A 9 -4.60 3.25 -8.68
C ARG A 9 -4.63 2.24 -7.54
N LEU A 10 -5.07 2.63 -6.34
CA LEU A 10 -5.24 1.69 -5.21
C LEU A 10 -6.29 0.63 -5.51
N LEU A 11 -7.39 0.97 -6.18
CA LEU A 11 -8.37 -0.01 -6.67
C LEU A 11 -7.69 -1.01 -7.62
N ASN A 12 -6.89 -0.53 -8.57
CA ASN A 12 -6.13 -1.41 -9.47
C ASN A 12 -5.13 -2.31 -8.72
N HIS A 13 -4.36 -1.77 -7.76
CA HIS A 13 -3.45 -2.57 -6.94
C HIS A 13 -4.16 -3.66 -6.13
N ALA A 14 -5.40 -3.40 -5.72
CA ALA A 14 -6.26 -4.31 -4.99
C ALA A 14 -7.04 -5.30 -5.91
N ASN A 15 -6.80 -5.30 -7.23
CA ASN A 15 -7.55 -6.07 -8.23
C ASN A 15 -9.06 -5.78 -8.22
N LEU A 16 -9.43 -4.54 -7.93
CA LEU A 16 -10.80 -4.05 -7.98
C LEU A 16 -11.04 -3.26 -9.28
N PRO A 17 -12.30 -3.11 -9.73
CA PRO A 17 -12.62 -2.28 -10.87
C PRO A 17 -12.08 -0.85 -10.69
N SER A 18 -11.30 -0.39 -11.65
CA SER A 18 -10.74 0.96 -11.70
C SER A 18 -10.98 1.58 -13.08
N ALA A 19 -11.00 2.91 -13.14
CA ALA A 19 -11.25 3.68 -14.35
C ALA A 19 -10.09 4.65 -14.62
N GLY A 20 -9.72 4.80 -15.90
CA GLY A 20 -8.70 5.77 -16.31
C GLY A 20 -7.26 5.40 -15.94
N VAL A 21 -7.04 4.26 -15.30
CA VAL A 21 -5.73 3.65 -15.06
C VAL A 21 -5.59 2.51 -16.06
N PRO A 22 -4.49 2.42 -16.83
CA PRO A 22 -4.25 1.26 -17.68
C PRO A 22 -4.31 -0.02 -16.85
N GLU A 23 -4.87 -1.11 -17.39
CA GLU A 23 -4.75 -2.44 -16.79
C GLU A 23 -3.27 -2.87 -16.82
N THR A 24 -2.50 -2.34 -15.89
CA THR A 24 -1.14 -2.76 -15.58
C THR A 24 -1.20 -3.69 -14.38
N GLU A 25 -0.22 -4.60 -14.27
CA GLU A 25 -0.11 -5.52 -13.15
C GLU A 25 -0.11 -4.74 -11.82
N GLY A 26 -1.24 -4.74 -11.10
CA GLY A 26 -1.34 -4.19 -9.75
C GLY A 26 -0.46 -4.94 -8.75
N LEU A 27 -0.37 -4.46 -7.50
CA LEU A 27 0.53 -5.06 -6.51
C LEU A 27 0.15 -6.53 -6.22
N LEU A 28 -1.15 -6.82 -6.03
CA LEU A 28 -1.61 -8.19 -5.80
C LEU A 28 -1.38 -9.10 -7.02
N GLN A 29 -1.51 -8.57 -8.23
CA GLN A 29 -1.17 -9.33 -9.44
C GLN A 29 0.33 -9.64 -9.52
N ALA A 30 1.19 -8.68 -9.19
CA ALA A 30 2.63 -8.90 -9.16
C ALA A 30 3.01 -9.96 -8.12
N LEU A 31 2.43 -9.90 -6.90
CA LEU A 31 2.62 -10.89 -5.84
C LEU A 31 2.13 -12.30 -6.21
N ALA A 32 1.11 -12.40 -7.07
CA ALA A 32 0.62 -13.67 -7.60
C ALA A 32 1.57 -14.28 -8.65
N ARG A 33 2.28 -13.44 -9.42
CA ARG A 33 3.20 -13.87 -10.48
C ARG A 33 4.61 -14.14 -9.98
N GLU A 34 5.03 -13.45 -8.91
CA GLU A 34 6.38 -13.53 -8.36
C GLU A 34 6.41 -14.39 -7.08
N PRO A 35 6.93 -15.65 -7.12
CA PRO A 35 7.03 -16.49 -5.92
C PRO A 35 7.92 -15.84 -4.85
N VAL A 36 8.99 -15.17 -5.29
CA VAL A 36 9.82 -14.28 -4.48
C VAL A 36 9.60 -12.86 -4.99
N PRO A 37 9.19 -11.89 -4.13
CA PRO A 37 9.05 -10.49 -4.53
C PRO A 37 10.31 -9.97 -5.24
N GLY A 38 10.12 -9.51 -6.48
CA GLY A 38 11.16 -9.04 -7.37
C GLY A 38 10.88 -7.62 -7.86
N PRO A 39 11.46 -7.23 -9.02
CA PRO A 39 11.36 -5.87 -9.52
C PRO A 39 9.94 -5.40 -9.83
N ALA A 40 9.02 -6.29 -10.25
CA ALA A 40 7.64 -5.88 -10.51
C ALA A 40 6.95 -5.53 -9.19
N VAL A 41 7.06 -6.39 -8.16
CA VAL A 41 6.51 -6.10 -6.83
C VAL A 41 7.11 -4.81 -6.26
N ALA A 42 8.42 -4.61 -6.35
CA ALA A 42 9.08 -3.38 -5.86
C ALA A 42 8.53 -2.12 -6.54
N ARG A 43 8.36 -2.15 -7.87
CA ARG A 43 7.77 -1.03 -8.62
C ARG A 43 6.33 -0.76 -8.22
N GLN A 44 5.50 -1.81 -8.08
CA GLN A 44 4.10 -1.62 -7.68
C GLN A 44 3.97 -1.17 -6.24
N LEU A 45 4.85 -1.62 -5.35
CA LEU A 45 4.88 -1.16 -3.97
C LEU A 45 5.25 0.33 -3.89
N ALA A 46 6.22 0.78 -4.69
CA ALA A 46 6.54 2.20 -4.78
C ALA A 46 5.35 3.04 -5.28
N ASP A 47 4.55 2.53 -6.22
CA ASP A 47 3.34 3.23 -6.68
C ASP A 47 2.25 3.29 -5.59
N VAL A 48 2.08 2.22 -4.80
CA VAL A 48 1.19 2.22 -3.62
C VAL A 48 1.63 3.29 -2.61
N VAL A 49 2.94 3.38 -2.33
CA VAL A 49 3.49 4.41 -1.43
C VAL A 49 3.24 5.82 -2.00
N ALA A 50 3.41 6.02 -3.31
CA ALA A 50 3.09 7.30 -3.96
C ALA A 50 1.59 7.64 -3.89
N CYS A 51 0.71 6.65 -3.95
CA CYS A 51 -0.72 6.83 -3.71
C CYS A 51 -0.97 7.29 -2.27
N TYR A 52 -0.36 6.63 -1.27
CA TYR A 52 -0.47 7.04 0.14
C TYR A 52 0.05 8.46 0.39
N GLU A 53 1.13 8.87 -0.26
CA GLU A 53 1.63 10.25 -0.22
C GLU A 53 0.58 11.27 -0.70
N ALA A 54 -0.10 10.97 -1.81
CA ALA A 54 -1.15 11.82 -2.33
C ALA A 54 -2.38 11.86 -1.41
N LEU A 55 -2.79 10.70 -0.87
CA LEU A 55 -3.88 10.62 0.10
C LEU A 55 -3.55 11.38 1.39
N ASN A 56 -2.33 11.24 1.91
CA ASN A 56 -1.89 11.90 3.13
C ASN A 56 -1.97 13.42 2.96
N ARG A 57 -1.45 13.96 1.85
CA ARG A 57 -1.54 15.40 1.57
C ARG A 57 -2.97 15.88 1.34
N HIS A 58 -3.80 15.10 0.66
CA HIS A 58 -5.18 15.49 0.40
C HIS A 58 -6.01 15.49 1.69
N LEU A 59 -5.90 14.42 2.48
CA LEU A 59 -6.67 14.26 3.69
C LEU A 59 -6.15 15.19 4.77
N ASN A 60 -4.84 15.26 4.97
CA ASN A 60 -4.19 15.91 6.11
C ASN A 60 -3.59 17.30 5.83
N GLY A 61 -3.65 17.78 4.59
CA GLY A 61 -3.10 19.07 4.20
C GLY A 61 -1.67 18.96 3.66
N PRO A 62 -1.11 20.07 3.15
CA PRO A 62 0.19 20.08 2.47
C PRO A 62 1.36 19.70 3.38
N VAL A 63 1.20 19.87 4.71
CA VAL A 63 2.15 19.46 5.75
C VAL A 63 1.39 18.60 6.76
N PRO A 64 1.25 17.28 6.51
CA PRO A 64 0.45 16.38 7.33
C PRO A 64 0.79 16.43 8.83
N SER A 65 2.08 16.55 9.17
CA SER A 65 2.58 16.52 10.56
C SER A 65 2.05 17.67 11.42
N GLU A 66 1.67 18.79 10.82
CA GLU A 66 1.11 19.96 11.52
C GLU A 66 -0.39 19.81 11.86
N ARG A 67 -1.04 18.75 11.35
CA ARG A 67 -2.48 18.56 11.55
C ARG A 67 -2.81 18.14 12.98
N SER A 68 -3.69 18.91 13.64
CA SER A 68 -4.15 18.59 14.99
C SER A 68 -5.07 17.34 15.03
N TRP A 69 -4.95 16.50 16.06
CA TRP A 69 -5.76 15.29 16.24
C TRP A 69 -7.28 15.55 16.20
N ALA A 70 -7.73 16.64 16.82
CA ALA A 70 -9.14 17.03 16.83
C ALA A 70 -9.71 17.25 15.41
N SER A 71 -8.88 17.71 14.47
CA SER A 71 -9.27 17.89 13.06
C SER A 71 -9.24 16.59 12.25
N LYS A 72 -8.52 15.56 12.71
CA LYS A 72 -8.43 14.23 12.07
C LYS A 72 -9.72 13.43 12.27
N ALA A 73 -10.24 13.44 13.50
CA ALA A 73 -11.41 12.65 13.91
C ALA A 73 -12.73 13.00 13.17
N ALA A 74 -12.79 14.14 12.49
CA ALA A 74 -13.98 14.64 11.82
C ALA A 74 -14.04 14.34 10.31
N ALA A 75 -12.95 13.86 9.69
CA ALA A 75 -12.89 13.69 8.25
C ALA A 75 -13.47 12.34 7.79
N PRO A 76 -14.54 12.31 6.99
CA PRO A 76 -15.06 11.07 6.44
C PRO A 76 -14.11 10.50 5.39
N LEU A 77 -13.96 9.17 5.36
CA LEU A 77 -13.23 8.46 4.31
C LEU A 77 -14.20 7.97 3.24
N ASP A 78 -13.75 8.04 1.98
CA ASP A 78 -14.47 7.44 0.86
C ASP A 78 -14.58 5.92 1.03
N ARG A 79 -15.77 5.36 0.81
CA ARG A 79 -16.02 3.91 0.90
C ARG A 79 -15.18 3.11 -0.10
N ALA A 80 -14.99 3.62 -1.31
CA ALA A 80 -14.15 3.01 -2.33
C ALA A 80 -12.69 2.97 -1.88
N LEU A 81 -12.18 4.06 -1.29
CA LEU A 81 -10.84 4.09 -0.71
C LEU A 81 -10.71 3.08 0.44
N ALA A 82 -11.63 3.10 1.40
CA ALA A 82 -11.61 2.17 2.54
C ALA A 82 -11.64 0.70 2.07
N TYR A 83 -12.45 0.40 1.06
CA TYR A 83 -12.54 -0.95 0.50
C TYR A 83 -11.28 -1.34 -0.29
N ALA A 84 -10.68 -0.42 -1.04
CA ALA A 84 -9.43 -0.66 -1.76
C ALA A 84 -8.29 -0.99 -0.80
N VAL A 85 -8.10 -0.19 0.25
CA VAL A 85 -7.06 -0.42 1.26
C VAL A 85 -7.31 -1.73 2.01
N SER A 86 -8.54 -1.98 2.45
CA SER A 86 -8.89 -3.23 3.12
C SER A 86 -8.61 -4.46 2.25
N THR A 87 -8.98 -4.40 0.96
CA THR A 87 -8.76 -5.49 0.02
C THR A 87 -7.26 -5.70 -0.24
N LEU A 88 -6.51 -4.61 -0.38
CA LEU A 88 -5.06 -4.64 -0.56
C LEU A 88 -4.36 -5.30 0.63
N PHE A 89 -4.73 -4.94 1.86
CA PHE A 89 -4.23 -5.60 3.07
C PHE A 89 -4.53 -7.08 3.09
N CYS A 90 -5.81 -7.44 2.96
CA CYS A 90 -6.21 -8.84 2.99
C CYS A 90 -5.48 -9.65 1.91
N GLY A 91 -5.33 -9.10 0.71
CA GLY A 91 -4.60 -9.73 -0.39
C GLY A 91 -3.11 -9.93 -0.07
N CYS A 92 -2.41 -8.90 0.42
CA CYS A 92 -1.00 -9.01 0.79
C CYS A 92 -0.78 -10.10 1.85
N TRP A 93 -1.63 -10.17 2.87
CA TRP A 93 -1.55 -11.19 3.92
C TRP A 93 -1.96 -12.59 3.43
N GLN A 94 -2.91 -12.70 2.49
CA GLN A 94 -3.26 -13.98 1.85
C GLN A 94 -2.09 -14.57 1.07
N HIS A 95 -1.23 -13.74 0.48
CA HIS A 95 0.00 -14.19 -0.17
C HIS A 95 1.07 -14.71 0.79
N LEU A 96 0.87 -14.59 2.12
CA LEU A 96 1.71 -15.23 3.15
C LEU A 96 1.16 -16.57 3.63
N GLY A 97 -0.11 -16.88 3.34
CA GLY A 97 -0.72 -18.15 3.73
C GLY A 97 -0.09 -19.33 2.98
N PRO A 98 -0.04 -20.52 3.59
CA PRO A 98 0.42 -21.71 2.89
C PRO A 98 -0.53 -21.97 1.73
N GLY A 99 -0.03 -21.84 0.49
CA GLY A 99 -0.74 -22.37 -0.67
C GLY A 99 -0.94 -23.89 -0.54
N PRO A 100 -1.86 -24.50 -1.30
CA PRO A 100 -2.12 -25.93 -1.25
C PRO A 100 -0.93 -26.83 -1.64
N ALA A 101 0.20 -26.25 -2.04
CA ALA A 101 1.47 -26.91 -2.32
C ALA A 101 2.59 -26.38 -1.42
N ALA A 102 2.35 -26.29 -0.11
CA ALA A 102 3.32 -25.82 0.89
C ALA A 102 4.46 -26.82 1.11
N GLU A 103 5.23 -27.10 0.05
CA GLU A 103 6.64 -27.41 0.19
C GLU A 103 7.34 -26.10 0.58
N LEU A 104 7.94 -26.11 1.77
CA LEU A 104 8.87 -25.13 2.36
C LEU A 104 9.03 -23.84 1.53
N VAL A 105 8.19 -22.83 1.79
CA VAL A 105 8.47 -21.46 1.31
C VAL A 105 9.83 -21.08 1.88
N GLU A 106 10.80 -20.86 0.99
CA GLU A 106 12.14 -20.40 1.36
C GLU A 106 12.03 -19.22 2.36
N PRO A 107 12.71 -19.28 3.52
CA PRO A 107 12.57 -18.25 4.56
C PRO A 107 12.75 -16.81 4.03
N ALA A 108 13.62 -16.62 3.03
CA ALA A 108 13.83 -15.34 2.36
C ALA A 108 12.60 -14.86 1.58
N ALA A 109 11.91 -15.76 0.87
CA ALA A 109 10.69 -15.45 0.13
C ALA A 109 9.55 -15.03 1.08
N TYR A 110 9.43 -15.74 2.20
CA TYR A 110 8.47 -15.39 3.25
C TYR A 110 8.79 -14.02 3.88
N ALA A 111 10.05 -13.77 4.23
CA ALA A 111 10.48 -12.48 4.77
C ALA A 111 10.21 -11.32 3.81
N ALA A 112 10.52 -11.49 2.52
CA ALA A 112 10.27 -10.49 1.49
C ALA A 112 8.77 -10.19 1.33
N ARG A 113 7.91 -11.22 1.27
CA ARG A 113 6.44 -11.03 1.20
C ARG A 113 5.91 -10.33 2.45
N ARG A 114 6.46 -10.66 3.62
CA ARG A 114 6.07 -10.05 4.89
C ARG A 114 6.46 -8.58 4.93
N ALA A 115 7.63 -8.21 4.42
CA ALA A 115 8.06 -6.82 4.29
C ALA A 115 7.14 -6.02 3.35
N VAL A 116 6.68 -6.61 2.24
CA VAL A 116 5.68 -5.98 1.37
C VAL A 116 4.38 -5.73 2.13
N ALA A 117 3.83 -6.73 2.81
CA ALA A 117 2.58 -6.60 3.58
C ALA A 117 2.68 -5.52 4.65
N HIS A 118 3.77 -5.51 5.42
CA HIS A 118 4.01 -4.46 6.43
C HIS A 118 4.18 -3.08 5.83
N THR A 119 4.83 -2.96 4.67
CA THR A 119 5.02 -1.66 4.01
C THR A 119 3.67 -1.04 3.65
N VAL A 120 2.75 -1.85 3.11
CA VAL A 120 1.39 -1.41 2.81
C VAL A 120 0.67 -1.00 4.11
N GLU A 121 0.72 -1.83 5.16
CA GLU A 121 0.10 -1.55 6.46
C GLU A 121 0.61 -0.26 7.10
N LEU A 122 1.92 -0.11 7.18
CA LEU A 122 2.56 1.02 7.81
C LEU A 122 2.28 2.32 7.04
N GLY A 123 2.33 2.27 5.70
CA GLY A 123 2.02 3.43 4.86
C GLY A 123 0.59 3.96 5.09
N TRP A 124 -0.40 3.08 5.20
CA TRP A 124 -1.75 3.49 5.53
C TRP A 124 -1.88 4.02 6.97
N ASN A 125 -1.20 3.40 7.93
CA ASN A 125 -1.17 3.91 9.31
C ASN A 125 -0.60 5.33 9.35
N PHE A 126 0.41 5.65 8.54
CA PHE A 126 0.92 7.01 8.41
C PHE A 126 -0.08 7.98 7.77
N VAL A 127 -0.89 7.54 6.81
CA VAL A 127 -2.01 8.36 6.28
C VAL A 127 -3.02 8.68 7.39
N LEU A 128 -3.41 7.69 8.20
CA LEU A 128 -4.40 7.87 9.26
C LEU A 128 -3.86 8.70 10.44
N ALA A 129 -2.62 8.43 10.82
CA ALA A 129 -1.95 9.12 11.92
C ALA A 129 -1.57 10.54 11.51
N SER A 130 -1.22 10.76 10.24
CA SER A 130 -0.74 12.03 9.68
C SER A 130 0.51 12.60 10.35
N ASP A 131 1.32 11.77 11.01
CA ASP A 131 2.46 12.24 11.79
C ASP A 131 3.69 12.56 10.93
N TYR A 132 3.66 12.21 9.64
CA TYR A 132 4.81 12.29 8.74
C TYR A 132 4.49 13.02 7.44
N ASP A 133 5.42 13.86 6.99
CA ASP A 133 5.31 14.62 5.74
C ASP A 133 5.77 13.80 4.52
N SER A 134 6.61 12.78 4.73
CA SER A 134 6.98 11.80 3.71
C SER A 134 6.89 10.37 4.23
N ILE A 135 5.86 9.66 3.77
CA ILE A 135 5.65 8.23 3.99
C ILE A 135 6.78 7.42 3.36
N ALA A 136 7.26 7.81 2.18
CA ALA A 136 8.34 7.11 1.49
C ALA A 136 9.65 7.10 2.31
N GLN A 137 10.02 8.24 2.91
CA GLN A 137 11.21 8.33 3.76
C GLN A 137 11.11 7.44 4.99
N GLU A 138 9.96 7.46 5.67
CA GLU A 138 9.74 6.64 6.86
C GLU A 138 9.76 5.14 6.55
N ILE A 139 9.10 4.71 5.47
CA ILE A 139 9.15 3.30 5.05
C ILE A 139 10.59 2.86 4.75
N SER A 140 11.38 3.72 4.11
CA SER A 140 12.78 3.45 3.80
C SER A 140 13.63 3.26 5.05
N TYR A 141 13.33 3.99 6.13
CA TYR A 141 14.00 3.85 7.42
C TYR A 141 13.72 2.49 8.08
N TYR A 142 12.49 1.97 7.96
CA TYR A 142 12.11 0.67 8.54
C TYR A 142 12.49 -0.55 7.70
N TYR A 143 12.59 -0.38 6.38
CA TYR A 143 12.75 -1.49 5.42
C TYR A 143 13.90 -1.24 4.43
N SER A 144 15.05 -0.77 4.90
CA SER A 144 16.25 -0.67 4.08
C SER A 144 16.56 -2.03 3.44
N TRP A 145 16.33 -2.13 2.13
CA TRP A 145 16.66 -3.30 1.33
C TRP A 145 18.17 -3.25 1.00
N GLU A 146 19.00 -3.50 2.00
CA GLU A 146 20.43 -3.83 1.79
C GLU A 146 20.60 -5.34 1.62
#